data_AF-A0A2D7L9K5-F1
#
_entry.id   AF-A0A2D7L9K5-F1
#
_cell.length_a   1.000
_cell.length_b   1.000
_cell.length_c   1.000
_cell.angle_alpha   90.00
_cell.angle_beta   90.00
_cell.angle_gamma   90.00
#
_symmetry.space_group_name_H-M   'P 1'
#
loop_
_entity.id
_entity.type
_entity.pdbx_description
1 polymer ?
#
loop_
_entity_poly.entity_id
_entity_poly.type
_entity_poly.pdbx_seq_one_letter_code
_entity_poly.pdbx_strand_id
1 'polypeptide(L)'
;RIELVASSETGGLLVLSEIYYKPGWRAMVNGIETPIYQTNHIIRSIEIPKGISQVVFEYDDTIWQRTRLLSRFSFLTVIIILGGLFWKDKKRAGQ
;
A
#
# COMPACT_ATOMS: atom_id res chain seq x y z
N ARG A 1 -1.00 8.21 -7.82
CA ARG A 1 0.30 8.34 -8.51
C ARG A 1 0.63 9.82 -8.61
N ILE A 2 1.86 10.20 -8.32
CA ILE A 2 2.38 11.58 -8.38
C ILE A 2 3.58 11.53 -9.31
N GLU A 3 3.65 12.43 -10.29
CA GLU A 3 4.74 12.50 -11.26
C GLU A 3 5.26 13.93 -11.35
N LEU A 4 6.58 14.07 -11.38
CA LEU A 4 7.22 15.37 -11.55
C LEU A 4 8.60 15.21 -12.18
N VAL A 5 9.07 16.30 -12.78
CA VAL A 5 10.45 16.42 -13.26
C VAL A 5 11.16 17.42 -12.36
N ALA A 6 12.31 17.01 -11.83
CA ALA A 6 13.17 17.86 -11.02
C ALA A 6 14.53 18.04 -11.70
N SER A 7 15.14 19.22 -11.54
CA SER A 7 16.50 19.48 -11.98
C SER A 7 17.33 19.97 -10.80
N SER A 8 18.50 19.37 -10.59
CA SER A 8 19.44 19.79 -9.54
C SER A 8 20.86 19.77 -10.06
N GLU A 9 21.64 20.81 -9.78
CA GLU A 9 23.05 20.89 -10.20
C GLU A 9 23.98 19.96 -9.42
N THR A 10 23.57 19.54 -8.22
CA THR A 10 24.37 18.72 -7.31
C THR A 10 23.67 17.43 -6.89
N GLY A 11 22.41 17.25 -7.29
CA GLY A 11 21.54 16.21 -6.75
C GLY A 11 21.03 16.59 -5.36
N GLY A 12 20.69 15.59 -4.55
CA GLY A 12 20.34 15.78 -3.14
C GLY A 12 18.95 15.27 -2.79
N LEU A 13 18.42 15.76 -1.68
CA LEU A 13 17.16 15.30 -1.11
C LEU A 13 15.99 16.14 -1.66
N LEU A 14 15.17 15.55 -2.52
CA LEU A 14 13.92 16.15 -2.96
C LEU A 14 12.84 15.91 -1.92
N VAL A 15 12.27 16.99 -1.40
CA VAL A 15 11.24 16.95 -0.36
C VAL A 15 9.89 17.30 -0.99
N LEU A 16 8.88 16.47 -0.77
CA LEU A 16 7.48 16.75 -1.13
C LEU A 16 6.71 17.19 0.11
N SER A 17 5.83 18.17 -0.03
CA SER A 17 4.87 18.57 1.02
C SER A 17 3.70 17.59 1.14
N GLU A 18 4.04 16.30 1.22
CA GLU A 18 3.11 15.20 1.25
C GLU A 18 3.39 14.34 2.48
N ILE A 19 2.34 13.86 3.14
CA ILE A 19 2.46 13.10 4.37
C ILE A 19 3.27 11.82 4.12
N TYR A 20 4.28 11.59 4.95
CA TYR A 20 5.03 10.34 5.01
C TYR A 20 4.13 9.24 5.58
N TYR A 21 3.79 8.29 4.73
CA TYR A 21 3.12 7.07 5.11
C TYR A 21 3.94 5.88 4.61
N LYS A 22 4.58 5.17 5.55
CA LYS A 22 5.49 4.06 5.25
C LYS A 22 4.85 2.94 4.41
N PRO A 23 3.58 2.53 4.64
CA PRO A 23 2.97 1.45 3.87
C PRO A 23 2.50 1.87 2.48
N GLY A 24 2.73 1.01 1.49
CA GLY A 24 2.11 1.08 0.17
C GLY A 24 2.73 2.09 -0.79
N TRP A 25 3.41 3.15 -0.34
CA TRP A 25 4.08 4.05 -1.29
C TRP A 25 5.41 3.48 -1.80
N ARG A 26 5.60 3.57 -3.12
CA ARG A 26 6.85 3.28 -3.83
C ARG A 26 7.27 4.53 -4.59
N ALA A 27 8.57 4.79 -4.67
CA ALA A 27 9.12 5.90 -5.45
C ALA A 27 10.12 5.39 -6.46
N MET A 28 10.16 6.04 -7.62
CA MET A 28 11.10 5.76 -8.70
C MET A 28 11.76 7.05 -9.15
N VAL A 29 13.06 6.99 -9.35
CA VAL A 29 13.86 8.05 -9.96
C VAL A 29 14.45 7.50 -11.25
N ASN A 30 14.07 8.08 -12.39
CA ASN A 30 14.47 7.61 -13.72
C ASN A 30 14.17 6.11 -13.95
N GLY A 31 13.03 5.64 -13.42
CA GLY A 31 12.61 4.24 -13.51
C GLY A 31 13.27 3.28 -12.50
N ILE A 32 14.17 3.76 -11.64
CA ILE A 32 14.83 2.96 -10.61
C ILE A 32 14.13 3.19 -9.26
N GLU A 33 13.71 2.11 -8.61
CA GLU A 33 13.08 2.17 -7.30
C GLU A 33 14.02 2.79 -6.26
N THR A 34 13.54 3.80 -5.54
CA THR A 34 14.33 4.61 -4.60
C THR A 34 13.63 4.65 -3.25
N PRO A 35 14.37 4.52 -2.13
CA PRO A 35 13.78 4.60 -0.80
C PRO A 35 13.08 5.94 -0.53
N ILE A 36 11.94 5.89 0.15
CA ILE A 36 11.23 7.06 0.64
C ILE A 36 11.62 7.31 2.09
N TYR A 37 12.12 8.49 2.40
CA TYR A 37 12.52 8.91 3.72
C TYR A 37 11.46 9.80 4.38
N GLN A 38 11.35 9.68 5.71
CA GLN A 38 10.59 10.61 6.54
C GLN A 38 11.49 11.82 6.83
N THR A 39 11.04 13.00 6.41
CA THR A 39 11.74 14.28 6.57
C THR A 39 10.84 15.26 7.29
N ASN A 40 11.44 16.17 8.06
CA ASN A 40 10.72 17.18 8.87
C ASN A 40 9.51 16.59 9.62
N HIS A 41 9.71 15.42 10.22
CA HIS A 41 8.74 14.65 11.01
C HIS A 41 7.55 14.06 10.25
N ILE A 42 6.95 14.76 9.29
CA ILE A 42 5.68 14.32 8.69
C ILE A 42 5.70 14.25 7.18
N ILE A 43 6.72 14.77 6.50
CA ILE A 43 6.74 14.83 5.05
C ILE A 43 7.68 13.80 4.45
N ARG A 44 7.45 13.44 3.19
CA ARG A 44 8.25 12.45 2.48
C ARG A 44 9.31 13.08 1.60
N SER A 45 10.43 12.38 1.44
CA SER A 45 11.50 12.78 0.54
C SER A 45 12.17 11.59 -0.12
N ILE A 46 12.91 11.87 -1.21
CA ILE A 46 13.72 10.89 -1.94
C ILE A 46 15.05 11.52 -2.32
N GLU A 47 16.07 10.70 -2.54
CA GLU A 47 17.32 11.16 -3.14
C GLU A 47 17.19 11.24 -4.65
N ILE A 48 17.69 12.32 -5.25
CA ILE A 48 17.80 12.50 -6.70
C ILE A 48 19.26 12.74 -7.10
N PRO A 49 19.71 12.21 -8.25
CA PRO A 49 21.04 12.50 -8.77
C PRO A 49 21.12 13.93 -9.33
N LYS A 50 22.35 14.36 -9.60
CA LYS A 50 22.62 15.56 -10.40
C LYS A 50 21.98 15.45 -11.78
N GLY A 51 21.46 16.56 -12.28
CA GLY A 51 20.84 16.71 -13.59
C GLY A 51 19.32 16.67 -13.50
N ILE A 52 18.70 16.26 -14.61
CA ILE A 52 17.25 16.12 -14.72
C ILE A 52 16.86 14.72 -14.25
N SER A 53 15.91 14.67 -13.32
CA SER A 53 15.36 13.44 -12.77
C SER A 53 13.86 13.38 -13.00
N GLN A 54 13.39 12.29 -13.57
CA GLN A 54 11.98 11.93 -13.63
C GLN A 54 11.62 11.19 -12.34
N VAL A 55 10.67 11.75 -11.59
CA VAL A 55 10.28 11.25 -10.28
C VAL A 55 8.84 10.77 -10.33
N VAL A 56 8.62 9.54 -9.87
CA VAL A 56 7.28 8.95 -9.80
C VAL A 56 7.07 8.39 -8.39
N PHE A 57 6.00 8.81 -7.72
CA PHE A 57 5.49 8.15 -6.53
C PHE A 57 4.19 7.42 -6.86
N GLU A 58 4.09 6.16 -6.47
CA GLU A 58 2.92 5.33 -6.72
C GLU A 58 2.49 4.60 -5.45
N TYR A 59 1.19 4.45 -5.25
CA TYR A 59 0.63 3.70 -4.14
C TYR A 59 0.31 2.29 -4.62
N ASP A 60 1.05 1.33 -4.10
CA ASP A 60 0.88 -0.11 -4.27
C ASP A 60 -0.26 -0.60 -3.37
N ASP A 61 -1.42 -0.83 -3.97
CA ASP A 61 -2.62 -1.34 -3.30
C ASP A 61 -2.73 -2.87 -3.37
N THR A 62 -1.74 -3.58 -3.89
CA THR A 62 -1.82 -5.04 -4.13
C THR A 62 -2.01 -5.82 -2.83
N ILE A 63 -1.34 -5.41 -1.74
CA ILE A 63 -1.49 -6.02 -0.41
C ILE A 63 -2.92 -5.84 0.09
N TRP A 64 -3.48 -4.63 -0.06
CA TRP A 64 -4.84 -4.34 0.36
C TRP A 64 -5.86 -5.20 -0.39
N GLN A 65 -5.68 -5.35 -1.69
CA GLN A 65 -6.54 -6.19 -2.52
C GLN A 65 -6.50 -7.67 -2.08
N ARG A 66 -5.31 -8.20 -1.77
CA ARG A 66 -5.13 -9.58 -1.27
C ARG A 66 -5.79 -9.79 0.09
N THR A 67 -5.56 -8.89 1.04
CA THR A 67 -6.15 -8.99 2.39
C THR A 67 -7.68 -8.91 2.34
N ARG A 68 -8.23 -8.05 1.47
CA ARG A 68 -9.68 -7.94 1.27
C ARG A 68 -10.30 -9.22 0.71
N LEU A 69 -9.60 -9.91 -0.18
CA LEU A 69 -10.09 -11.19 -0.70
C LEU A 69 -10.06 -12.27 0.39
N LEU A 70 -8.97 -12.34 1.15
CA LEU A 70 -8.82 -13.27 2.25
C LEU A 70 -9.88 -13.08 3.35
N SER A 71 -10.18 -11.85 3.72
CA SER A 71 -11.21 -11.56 4.73
C SER A 71 -12.60 -11.99 4.30
N ARG A 72 -12.94 -11.85 3.01
CA ARG A 72 -14.21 -12.36 2.44
C ARG A 72 -14.33 -13.87 2.56
N PHE A 73 -13.26 -14.60 2.22
CA PHE A 73 -13.23 -16.07 2.36
C PHE A 73 -13.35 -16.50 3.81
N SER A 74 -12.63 -15.84 4.72
CA SER A 74 -12.72 -16.10 6.16
C SER A 74 -14.16 -15.89 6.67
N PHE A 75 -14.78 -14.77 6.30
CA PHE A 75 -16.15 -14.46 6.69
C PHE A 75 -17.17 -15.49 6.17
N LEU A 76 -17.07 -15.86 4.89
CA LEU A 76 -17.95 -16.86 4.29
C LEU A 76 -17.79 -18.24 4.97
N THR A 77 -16.56 -18.61 5.31
CA THR A 77 -16.25 -19.86 6.00
C THR A 77 -16.95 -19.92 7.36
N VAL A 78 -16.92 -18.82 8.13
CA VAL A 78 -17.61 -18.73 9.42
C VAL A 78 -19.13 -18.89 9.25
N ILE A 79 -19.73 -18.23 8.25
CA ILE A 79 -21.17 -18.36 7.96
C ILE A 79 -21.53 -19.81 7.64
N ILE A 80 -20.72 -20.50 6.82
CA ILE A 80 -20.96 -21.90 6.44
C ILE A 80 -20.91 -22.81 7.68
N ILE A 81 -19.91 -22.61 8.56
CA ILE A 81 -19.79 -23.39 9.80
C ILE A 81 -21.01 -23.18 10.70
N LEU A 82 -21.39 -21.92 10.95
CA LEU A 82 -22.56 -21.60 11.77
C LEU A 82 -23.84 -22.17 11.17
N GLY A 83 -24.06 -21.99 9.86
CA GLY A 83 -25.20 -22.57 9.16
C GLY A 83 -25.26 -24.09 9.28
N GLY A 84 -24.12 -24.77 9.15
CA GLY A 84 -24.01 -26.21 9.33
C GLY A 84 -24.36 -26.68 10.76
N LEU A 85 -23.94 -25.93 11.78
CA LEU A 85 -24.29 -26.23 13.18
C LEU A 85 -25.80 -26.08 13.42
N PHE A 86 -26.41 -24.97 12.99
CA PHE A 86 -27.85 -24.75 13.12
C PHE A 86 -28.69 -25.80 12.38
N TRP A 87 -28.23 -26.26 11.21
CA TRP A 87 -28.90 -27.32 10.46
C TRP A 87 -28.84 -28.67 11.18
N LYS A 88 -27.71 -28.97 11.83
CA LYS A 88 -27.54 -30.20 12.62
C LYS A 88 -28.45 -30.20 13.85
N ASP A 89 -28.59 -29.08 14.53
CA ASP A 89 -29.45 -28.96 15.71
C ASP A 89 -30.94 -29.08 15.33
N LYS A 90 -31.36 -28.46 14.22
CA LYS A 90 -32.74 -28.60 13.71
C LYS A 90 -33.07 -30.05 13.33
N LYS A 91 -32.12 -30.81 12.77
CA LYS A 91 -32.32 -32.25 12.48
C LYS A 91 -32.44 -33.10 13.75
N ARG A 92 -31.75 -32.74 14.83
CA ARG A 92 -31.81 -33.46 16.11
C ARG A 92 -33.09 -33.19 16.91
N ALA A 93 -33.70 -32.01 16.75
CA ALA A 93 -34.95 -31.65 17.43
C ALA A 93 -36.22 -32.14 16.70
N GLY A 94 -36.10 -32.62 15.46
CA GLY A 94 -37.21 -33.15 14.65
C GLY A 94 -37.27 -34.68 14.55
N GLN A 95 -36.36 -35.40 15.22
CA GLN A 95 -36.42 -36.84 15.49
C GLN A 95 -36.88 -37.05 16.94
#